data_AF-A0A078JMA7-F1
#
_entry.id   AF-A0A078JMA7-F1
#
_cell.length_a   1.000
_cell.length_b   1.000
_cell.length_c   1.000
_cell.angle_alpha   90.00
_cell.angle_beta   90.00
_cell.angle_gamma   90.00
#
_symmetry.space_group_name_H-M   'P 1'
#
loop_
_entity.id
_entity.type
_entity.pdbx_description
1 polymer ?
#
loop_
_entity_poly.entity_id
_entity_poly.type
_entity_poly.pdbx_seq_one_letter_code
_entity_poly.pdbx_strand_id
1 'polypeptide(L)'
;MAATTENLPQLKSAVDGLTEMSENERSGFINLVSRYLSGEAQHIEWSKIQTPTDEIVVPYDKMAPVSEDVSETRNLLDKLVVLKLNGGLGTTMGCTGPKSVIEVRDGLTFLDLIVIQIENLNNKYGCKVPLVLMNSFNTHDDTHKIVEKYTNANVDIHTFNQSKYPRVVADEFVPWPSKGKTDKDGWYPPGHGDVFPSLMNSGKLDAFLSQGKEYVFVANSDNLGAIVDLKILKHLIQNKNEYCMEVTPKTLADVKGGTLISYEGKVQLLEIAQVPDEHVNEFKSIEKFKIFNTNNL
;
A
#
# COMPACT_ATOMS: atom_id res chain seq x y z
N MET A 1 32.92 -2.06 5.60
CA MET A 1 32.76 -1.28 6.86
C MET A 1 31.26 -1.11 7.08
N ALA A 2 30.78 -0.94 8.32
CA ALA A 2 29.38 -0.54 8.51
C ALA A 2 29.20 0.88 7.95
N ALA A 3 28.14 1.12 7.18
CA ALA A 3 27.85 2.45 6.66
C ALA A 3 27.41 3.37 7.81
N THR A 4 27.94 4.59 7.85
CA THR A 4 27.64 5.59 8.89
C THR A 4 27.05 6.84 8.25
N THR A 5 26.53 7.75 9.08
CA THR A 5 26.04 9.07 8.64
C THR A 5 27.09 9.88 7.87
N GLU A 6 28.39 9.61 8.05
CA GLU A 6 29.49 10.22 7.30
C GLU A 6 29.49 9.86 5.80
N ASN A 7 28.85 8.75 5.41
CA ASN A 7 28.72 8.35 4.00
C ASN A 7 27.59 9.10 3.25
N LEU A 8 26.69 9.79 3.96
CA LEU A 8 25.51 10.42 3.35
C LEU A 8 25.85 11.49 2.28
N PRO A 9 26.86 12.37 2.43
CA PRO A 9 27.23 13.34 1.38
C PRO A 9 27.76 12.66 0.11
N GLN A 10 28.50 11.56 0.25
CA GLN A 10 29.06 10.78 -0.85
C GLN A 10 27.94 10.07 -1.62
N LEU A 11 27.01 9.44 -0.89
CA LEU A 11 25.82 8.82 -1.47
C LEU A 11 24.95 9.85 -2.21
N LYS A 12 24.74 11.03 -1.62
CA LYS A 12 24.00 12.12 -2.27
C LYS A 12 24.64 12.52 -3.60
N SER A 13 25.95 12.80 -3.60
CA SER A 13 26.65 13.13 -4.84
C SER A 13 26.61 12.01 -5.89
N ALA A 14 26.54 10.74 -5.49
CA ALA A 14 26.39 9.62 -6.42
C ALA A 14 24.98 9.52 -7.02
N VAL A 15 23.94 9.83 -6.22
CA VAL A 15 22.52 9.86 -6.63
C VAL A 15 22.20 11.07 -7.50
N ASP A 16 22.82 12.23 -7.23
CA ASP A 16 22.74 13.41 -8.08
C ASP A 16 23.28 13.12 -9.50
N GLY A 17 24.23 12.19 -9.63
CA GLY A 17 24.74 11.70 -10.91
C GLY A 17 23.82 10.70 -11.65
N LEU A 18 22.75 10.21 -11.02
CA LEU A 18 21.80 9.28 -11.65
C LEU A 18 20.73 10.06 -12.41
N THR A 19 21.00 10.39 -13.67
CA THR A 19 20.13 11.21 -14.53
C THR A 19 18.74 10.62 -14.81
N GLU A 20 18.55 9.31 -14.64
CA GLU A 20 17.25 8.64 -14.80
C GLU A 20 16.23 8.98 -13.69
N MET A 21 16.69 9.45 -12.52
CA MET A 21 15.82 9.78 -11.39
C MET A 21 15.22 11.19 -11.53
N SER A 22 13.96 11.34 -11.12
CA SER A 22 13.36 12.66 -10.87
C SER A 22 13.90 13.29 -9.58
N GLU A 23 13.75 14.61 -9.43
CA GLU A 23 14.11 15.33 -8.19
C GLU A 23 13.39 14.76 -6.95
N ASN A 24 12.12 14.38 -7.12
CA ASN A 24 11.31 13.79 -6.05
C ASN A 24 11.86 12.41 -5.64
N GLU A 25 12.31 11.59 -6.59
CA GLU A 25 12.93 10.30 -6.29
C GLU A 25 14.32 10.45 -5.66
N ARG A 26 15.15 11.40 -6.11
CA ARG A 26 16.45 11.69 -5.48
C ARG A 26 16.25 12.09 -4.02
N SER A 27 15.35 13.04 -3.77
CA SER A 27 15.01 13.52 -2.43
C SER A 27 14.44 12.41 -1.54
N GLY A 28 13.46 11.66 -2.04
CA GLY A 28 12.82 10.56 -1.32
C GLY A 28 13.79 9.43 -0.96
N PHE A 29 14.68 9.04 -1.90
CA PHE A 29 15.71 8.04 -1.66
C PHE A 29 16.73 8.50 -0.60
N ILE A 30 17.25 9.72 -0.71
CA ILE A 30 18.21 10.25 0.26
C ILE A 30 17.59 10.40 1.65
N ASN A 31 16.31 10.80 1.75
CA ASN A 31 15.59 10.84 3.02
C ASN A 31 15.39 9.43 3.63
N LEU A 32 15.13 8.41 2.81
CA LEU A 32 15.02 7.03 3.26
C LEU A 32 16.37 6.52 3.82
N VAL A 33 17.46 6.73 3.08
CA VAL A 33 18.79 6.25 3.50
C VAL A 33 19.34 7.06 4.68
N SER A 34 19.01 8.36 4.78
CA SER A 34 19.35 9.18 5.95
C SER A 34 18.77 8.57 7.25
N ARG A 35 17.48 8.18 7.25
CA ARG A 35 16.84 7.51 8.40
C ARG A 35 17.43 6.12 8.70
N TYR A 36 17.85 5.39 7.66
CA TYR A 36 18.56 4.12 7.85
C TYR A 36 19.92 4.32 8.54
N LEU A 37 20.67 5.35 8.14
CA LEU A 37 21.99 5.66 8.71
C LEU A 37 21.92 6.34 10.09
N SER A 38 20.89 7.14 10.37
CA SER A 38 20.74 7.78 11.69
C SER A 38 20.42 6.77 12.80
N GLY A 39 19.89 5.60 12.44
CA GLY A 39 19.45 4.60 13.41
C GLY A 39 18.25 5.05 14.24
N GLU A 40 17.55 6.13 13.84
CA GLU A 40 16.34 6.65 14.47
C GLU A 40 15.11 5.76 14.18
N ALA A 41 15.27 4.45 14.39
CA ALA A 41 14.15 3.58 14.65
C ALA A 41 13.52 4.02 15.97
N GLN A 42 12.19 4.17 16.01
CA GLN A 42 11.47 4.28 17.26
C GLN A 42 11.66 2.96 18.02
N HIS A 43 12.60 2.92 18.96
CA HIS A 43 12.80 1.77 19.83
C HIS A 43 11.55 1.59 20.69
N ILE A 44 10.80 0.51 20.42
CA ILE A 44 9.57 0.19 21.14
C ILE A 44 9.91 -0.28 22.54
N GLU A 45 9.53 0.52 23.54
CA GLU A 45 9.60 0.12 24.94
C GLU A 45 8.45 -0.85 25.23
N TRP A 46 8.74 -2.15 25.32
CA TRP A 46 7.72 -3.22 25.37
C TRP A 46 6.71 -3.05 26.53
N SER A 47 7.15 -2.45 27.63
CA SER A 47 6.35 -2.06 28.81
C SER A 47 5.22 -1.08 28.51
N LYS A 48 5.37 -0.23 27.48
CA LYS A 48 4.40 0.81 27.09
C LYS A 48 3.36 0.32 26.08
N ILE A 49 3.53 -0.88 25.52
CA ILE A 49 2.58 -1.46 24.56
C ILE A 49 1.25 -1.73 25.26
N GLN A 50 0.17 -1.20 24.71
CA GLN A 50 -1.19 -1.48 25.14
C GLN A 50 -2.01 -2.10 24.02
N THR A 51 -2.91 -3.01 24.37
CA THR A 51 -3.93 -3.51 23.45
C THR A 51 -4.86 -2.35 23.08
N PRO A 52 -5.11 -2.07 21.79
CA PRO A 52 -6.12 -1.09 21.39
C PRO A 52 -7.49 -1.43 21.96
N THR A 53 -8.28 -0.41 22.29
CA THR A 53 -9.66 -0.59 22.78
C THR A 53 -10.63 -0.76 21.62
N ASP A 54 -11.85 -1.21 21.91
CA ASP A 54 -12.95 -1.37 20.94
C ASP A 54 -13.39 -0.03 20.29
N GLU A 55 -12.97 1.12 20.81
CA GLU A 55 -13.18 2.43 20.21
C GLU A 55 -12.07 2.82 19.21
N ILE A 56 -10.88 2.20 19.31
CA ILE A 56 -9.75 2.42 18.41
C ILE A 56 -9.72 1.35 17.31
N VAL A 57 -9.91 0.09 17.66
CA VAL A 57 -10.10 -1.03 16.73
C VAL A 57 -11.57 -1.43 16.79
N VAL A 58 -12.38 -0.68 16.04
CA VAL A 58 -13.84 -0.81 16.06
C VAL A 58 -14.26 -2.17 15.48
N PRO A 59 -14.92 -3.05 16.26
CA PRO A 59 -15.46 -4.31 15.73
C PRO A 59 -16.48 -4.03 14.62
N TYR A 60 -16.29 -4.65 13.46
CA TYR A 60 -17.12 -4.42 12.26
C TYR A 60 -18.62 -4.50 12.54
N ASP A 61 -19.06 -5.48 13.33
CA ASP A 61 -20.47 -5.67 13.67
C ASP A 61 -21.10 -4.48 14.40
N LYS A 62 -20.32 -3.73 15.19
CA LYS A 62 -20.76 -2.53 15.93
C LYS A 62 -20.91 -1.28 15.05
N MET A 63 -20.37 -1.26 13.83
CA MET A 63 -20.55 -0.14 12.91
C MET A 63 -22.03 -0.02 12.48
N ALA A 64 -22.48 1.20 12.18
CA ALA A 64 -23.85 1.44 11.73
C ALA A 64 -24.05 0.91 10.30
N PRO A 65 -25.19 0.26 9.97
CA PRO A 65 -25.49 -0.13 8.60
C PRO A 65 -25.70 1.08 7.67
N VAL A 66 -25.50 0.84 6.38
CA VAL A 66 -25.94 1.74 5.31
C VAL A 66 -27.46 1.64 5.20
N SER A 67 -28.17 2.74 4.92
CA SER A 67 -29.61 2.64 4.70
C SER A 67 -29.93 2.01 3.33
N GLU A 68 -31.19 1.64 3.14
CA GLU A 68 -31.69 1.15 1.84
C GLU A 68 -31.80 2.27 0.78
N ASP A 69 -31.50 3.53 1.14
CA ASP A 69 -31.49 4.64 0.17
C ASP A 69 -30.27 4.54 -0.77
N VAL A 70 -30.58 4.28 -2.05
CA VAL A 70 -29.64 4.30 -3.17
C VAL A 70 -28.92 5.66 -3.27
N SER A 71 -29.56 6.75 -2.85
CA SER A 71 -28.99 8.11 -2.86
C SER A 71 -27.87 8.28 -1.82
N GLU A 72 -28.04 7.75 -0.60
CA GLU A 72 -26.97 7.69 0.41
C GLU A 72 -25.80 6.86 -0.11
N THR A 73 -26.08 5.65 -0.61
CA THR A 73 -25.06 4.76 -1.18
C THR A 73 -24.27 5.43 -2.29
N ARG A 74 -24.97 6.07 -3.24
CA ARG A 74 -24.33 6.80 -4.33
C ARG A 74 -23.48 7.96 -3.83
N ASN A 75 -23.95 8.73 -2.84
CA ASN A 75 -23.18 9.85 -2.30
C ASN A 75 -21.86 9.39 -1.64
N LEU A 76 -21.89 8.25 -0.94
CA LEU A 76 -20.67 7.62 -0.38
C LEU A 76 -19.71 7.20 -1.49
N LEU A 77 -20.21 6.51 -2.53
CA LEU A 77 -19.39 6.02 -3.64
C LEU A 77 -18.82 7.13 -4.53
N ASP A 78 -19.60 8.19 -4.76
CA ASP A 78 -19.14 9.35 -5.52
C ASP A 78 -17.99 10.07 -4.80
N LYS A 79 -17.77 9.87 -3.49
CA LYS A 79 -16.60 10.34 -2.71
C LYS A 79 -15.40 9.38 -2.69
N LEU A 80 -15.53 8.15 -3.19
CA LEU A 80 -14.51 7.11 -3.10
C LEU A 80 -13.61 7.03 -4.34
N VAL A 81 -12.34 6.71 -4.12
CA VAL A 81 -11.37 6.17 -5.09
C VAL A 81 -10.98 4.75 -4.65
N VAL A 82 -10.87 3.80 -5.57
CA VAL A 82 -10.31 2.46 -5.26
C VAL A 82 -8.92 2.34 -5.85
N LEU A 83 -7.91 2.07 -5.02
CA LEU A 83 -6.53 1.90 -5.42
C LEU A 83 -6.06 0.47 -5.15
N LYS A 84 -5.46 -0.16 -6.16
CA LYS A 84 -4.86 -1.50 -6.04
C LYS A 84 -3.35 -1.44 -6.19
N LEU A 85 -2.65 -2.00 -5.21
CA LEU A 85 -1.19 -2.10 -5.17
C LEU A 85 -0.76 -3.19 -6.16
N ASN A 86 -0.25 -2.78 -7.32
CA ASN A 86 0.05 -3.63 -8.48
C ASN A 86 1.54 -3.56 -8.89
N GLY A 87 2.42 -3.16 -7.96
CA GLY A 87 3.86 -3.07 -8.18
C GLY A 87 4.62 -4.40 -8.14
N GLY A 88 4.01 -5.43 -7.55
CA GLY A 88 4.62 -6.73 -7.26
C GLY A 88 4.56 -7.73 -8.41
N LEU A 89 5.67 -8.42 -8.63
CA LEU A 89 5.76 -9.52 -9.60
C LEU A 89 5.28 -10.86 -9.01
N GLY A 90 4.73 -11.72 -9.86
CA GLY A 90 4.36 -13.10 -9.51
C GLY A 90 5.54 -14.09 -9.50
N THR A 91 6.78 -13.64 -9.25
CA THR A 91 7.98 -14.50 -9.39
C THR A 91 8.00 -15.69 -8.43
N THR A 92 7.45 -15.55 -7.24
CA THR A 92 7.29 -16.66 -6.27
C THR A 92 6.29 -17.73 -6.74
N MET A 93 5.45 -17.41 -7.73
CA MET A 93 4.54 -18.33 -8.41
C MET A 93 5.06 -18.75 -9.80
N GLY A 94 6.31 -18.42 -10.14
CA GLY A 94 6.91 -18.71 -11.44
C GLY A 94 6.48 -17.78 -12.59
N CYS A 95 5.73 -16.72 -12.31
CA CYS A 95 5.24 -15.79 -13.32
C CYS A 95 6.23 -14.63 -13.57
N THR A 96 6.33 -14.19 -14.82
CA THR A 96 7.26 -13.11 -15.24
C THR A 96 6.68 -11.70 -15.11
N GLY A 97 5.34 -11.57 -15.02
CA GLY A 97 4.62 -10.30 -14.95
C GLY A 97 4.00 -10.00 -13.59
N PRO A 98 3.12 -8.98 -13.50
CA PRO A 98 2.38 -8.64 -12.28
C PRO A 98 1.56 -9.83 -11.76
N LYS A 99 1.44 -9.97 -10.44
CA LYS A 99 0.63 -11.06 -9.86
C LYS A 99 -0.87 -10.94 -10.20
N SER A 100 -1.36 -9.73 -10.47
CA SER A 100 -2.76 -9.46 -10.81
C SER A 100 -3.22 -10.05 -12.14
N VAL A 101 -2.30 -10.41 -13.04
CA VAL A 101 -2.61 -10.91 -14.39
C VAL A 101 -2.63 -12.44 -14.46
N ILE A 102 -2.46 -13.11 -13.33
CA ILE A 102 -2.62 -14.55 -13.19
C ILE A 102 -4.12 -14.88 -13.26
N GLU A 103 -4.49 -15.84 -14.10
CA GLU A 103 -5.85 -16.38 -14.16
C GLU A 103 -6.23 -17.04 -12.82
N VAL A 104 -7.38 -16.67 -12.29
CA VAL A 104 -7.93 -17.20 -11.03
C VAL A 104 -8.95 -18.30 -11.30
N ARG A 105 -9.90 -18.02 -12.22
CA ARG A 105 -11.00 -18.92 -12.58
C ARG A 105 -11.67 -18.48 -13.87
N ASP A 106 -12.23 -19.43 -14.61
CA ASP A 106 -13.12 -19.18 -15.77
C ASP A 106 -12.53 -18.24 -16.83
N GLY A 107 -11.20 -18.23 -17.04
CA GLY A 107 -10.52 -17.31 -17.96
C GLY A 107 -10.28 -15.90 -17.42
N LEU A 108 -10.66 -15.60 -16.18
CA LEU A 108 -10.58 -14.28 -15.54
C LEU A 108 -9.37 -14.17 -14.61
N THR A 109 -8.60 -13.10 -14.78
CA THR A 109 -7.50 -12.72 -13.88
C THR A 109 -7.99 -12.00 -12.61
N PHE A 110 -7.09 -11.75 -11.64
CA PHE A 110 -7.43 -10.90 -10.49
C PHE A 110 -7.86 -9.49 -10.94
N LEU A 111 -7.15 -8.91 -11.90
CA LEU A 111 -7.47 -7.58 -12.43
C LEU A 111 -8.85 -7.58 -13.10
N ASP A 112 -9.17 -8.62 -13.87
CA ASP A 112 -10.46 -8.77 -14.53
C ASP A 112 -11.60 -8.81 -13.50
N LEU A 113 -11.43 -9.59 -12.42
CA LEU A 113 -12.40 -9.69 -11.31
C LEU A 113 -12.56 -8.36 -10.56
N ILE A 114 -11.48 -7.62 -10.32
CA ILE A 114 -11.52 -6.29 -9.68
C ILE A 114 -12.25 -5.28 -10.58
N VAL A 115 -11.99 -5.28 -11.89
CA VAL A 115 -12.71 -4.42 -12.83
C VAL A 115 -14.21 -4.72 -12.82
N ILE A 116 -14.59 -6.01 -12.88
CA ILE A 116 -15.98 -6.47 -12.79
C ILE A 116 -16.66 -6.03 -11.48
N GLN A 117 -15.94 -6.05 -10.35
CA GLN A 117 -16.47 -5.57 -9.06
C GLN A 117 -16.85 -4.07 -9.12
N ILE A 118 -15.96 -3.23 -9.63
CA ILE A 118 -16.19 -1.77 -9.70
C ILE A 118 -17.22 -1.41 -10.78
N GLU A 119 -17.19 -2.07 -11.94
CA GLU A 119 -18.19 -1.88 -13.00
C GLU A 119 -19.60 -2.26 -12.52
N ASN A 120 -19.75 -3.41 -11.85
CA ASN A 120 -21.04 -3.82 -11.28
C ASN A 120 -21.56 -2.81 -10.24
N LEU A 121 -20.66 -2.24 -9.44
CA LEU A 121 -20.98 -1.22 -8.44
C LEU A 121 -21.43 0.10 -9.11
N ASN A 122 -20.71 0.56 -10.14
CA ASN A 122 -21.08 1.74 -10.93
C ASN A 122 -22.42 1.55 -11.65
N ASN A 123 -22.63 0.39 -12.27
CA ASN A 123 -23.89 0.04 -12.95
C ASN A 123 -25.08 -0.06 -11.98
N LYS A 124 -24.89 -0.65 -10.80
CA LYS A 124 -25.97 -0.87 -9.82
C LYS A 124 -26.43 0.42 -9.14
N TYR A 125 -25.50 1.32 -8.81
CA TYR A 125 -25.79 2.52 -8.01
C TYR A 125 -25.75 3.83 -8.82
N GLY A 126 -25.40 3.78 -10.11
CA GLY A 126 -25.31 4.95 -10.97
C GLY A 126 -24.21 5.95 -10.58
N CYS A 127 -23.21 5.48 -9.84
CA CYS A 127 -22.05 6.24 -9.39
C CYS A 127 -20.86 6.11 -10.36
N LYS A 128 -19.79 6.87 -10.10
CA LYS A 128 -18.51 6.76 -10.81
C LYS A 128 -17.34 6.62 -9.83
N VAL A 129 -17.10 5.39 -9.41
CA VAL A 129 -15.89 5.02 -8.66
C VAL A 129 -14.76 4.75 -9.66
N PRO A 130 -13.66 5.53 -9.61
CA PRO A 130 -12.47 5.25 -10.40
C PRO A 130 -11.65 4.10 -9.78
N LEU A 131 -11.07 3.27 -10.65
CA LEU A 131 -10.10 2.25 -10.28
C LEU A 131 -8.70 2.75 -10.60
N VAL A 132 -7.79 2.69 -9.62
CA VAL A 132 -6.41 3.16 -9.75
C VAL A 132 -5.45 2.01 -9.54
N LEU A 133 -4.57 1.75 -10.50
CA LEU A 133 -3.53 0.74 -10.39
C LEU A 133 -2.18 1.41 -10.14
N MET A 134 -1.61 1.18 -8.95
CA MET A 134 -0.25 1.61 -8.63
C MET A 134 0.74 0.55 -9.11
N ASN A 135 1.29 0.77 -10.30
CA ASN A 135 2.23 -0.13 -10.95
C ASN A 135 3.67 0.12 -10.47
N SER A 136 4.62 -0.68 -10.94
CA SER A 136 6.05 -0.38 -10.91
C SER A 136 6.61 -0.47 -12.34
N PHE A 137 7.85 -0.04 -12.53
CA PHE A 137 8.57 -0.26 -13.80
C PHE A 137 8.70 -1.74 -14.21
N ASN A 138 8.42 -2.69 -13.31
CA ASN A 138 8.38 -4.12 -13.62
C ASN A 138 7.01 -4.62 -14.07
N THR A 139 5.93 -3.86 -13.82
CA THR A 139 4.54 -4.32 -14.04
C THR A 139 3.73 -3.43 -14.98
N HIS A 140 4.23 -2.23 -15.30
CA HIS A 140 3.50 -1.23 -16.08
C HIS A 140 3.03 -1.75 -17.45
N ASP A 141 3.97 -2.20 -18.29
CA ASP A 141 3.71 -2.54 -19.69
C ASP A 141 2.73 -3.71 -19.84
N ASP A 142 2.84 -4.71 -18.97
CA ASP A 142 1.93 -5.87 -18.97
C ASP A 142 0.54 -5.50 -18.43
N THR A 143 0.47 -4.57 -17.47
CA THR A 143 -0.81 -4.03 -17.00
C THR A 143 -1.49 -3.21 -18.11
N HIS A 144 -0.73 -2.41 -18.86
CA HIS A 144 -1.27 -1.55 -19.92
C HIS A 144 -2.02 -2.35 -21.00
N LYS A 145 -1.41 -3.43 -21.50
CA LYS A 145 -1.98 -4.36 -22.50
C LYS A 145 -3.30 -5.01 -22.05
N ILE A 146 -3.59 -5.04 -20.75
CA ILE A 146 -4.80 -5.66 -20.19
C ILE A 146 -5.87 -4.61 -19.90
N VAL A 147 -5.50 -3.42 -19.42
CA VAL A 147 -6.49 -2.35 -19.20
C VAL A 147 -7.11 -1.83 -20.50
N GLU A 148 -6.40 -1.95 -21.64
CA GLU A 148 -6.95 -1.69 -22.99
C GLU A 148 -8.22 -2.49 -23.31
N LYS A 149 -8.41 -3.67 -22.71
CA LYS A 149 -9.63 -4.48 -22.92
C LYS A 149 -10.89 -3.80 -22.38
N TYR A 150 -10.75 -2.85 -21.45
CA TYR A 150 -11.84 -2.26 -20.67
C TYR A 150 -12.22 -0.84 -21.12
N THR A 151 -11.76 -0.36 -22.28
CA THR A 151 -12.12 0.96 -22.81
C THR A 151 -13.63 1.20 -22.95
N ASN A 152 -14.43 0.14 -23.08
CA ASN A 152 -15.89 0.22 -23.16
C ASN A 152 -16.63 -0.17 -21.85
N ALA A 153 -15.89 -0.48 -20.77
CA ALA A 153 -16.47 -0.82 -19.48
C ALA A 153 -16.91 0.44 -18.70
N ASN A 154 -17.91 0.33 -17.83
CA ASN A 154 -18.36 1.46 -17.00
C ASN A 154 -17.46 1.66 -15.75
N VAL A 155 -16.17 1.87 -15.98
CA VAL A 155 -15.16 2.14 -14.94
C VAL A 155 -14.00 2.95 -15.52
N ASP A 156 -13.73 4.10 -14.92
CA ASP A 156 -12.56 4.90 -15.25
C ASP A 156 -11.31 4.27 -14.62
N ILE A 157 -10.51 3.57 -15.43
CA ILE A 157 -9.26 2.94 -14.98
C ILE A 157 -8.09 3.92 -15.18
N HIS A 158 -7.40 4.23 -14.08
CA HIS A 158 -6.19 5.02 -14.07
C HIS A 158 -4.99 4.16 -13.68
N THR A 159 -3.83 4.45 -14.27
CA THR A 159 -2.55 3.83 -13.92
C THR A 159 -1.51 4.89 -13.60
N PHE A 160 -0.68 4.65 -12.59
CA PHE A 160 0.55 5.41 -12.37
C PHE A 160 1.67 4.47 -11.91
N ASN A 161 2.92 4.87 -12.11
CA ASN A 161 4.07 4.15 -11.56
C ASN A 161 4.47 4.76 -10.22
N GLN A 162 4.78 3.88 -9.26
CA GLN A 162 5.51 4.27 -8.06
C GLN A 162 6.99 4.54 -8.37
N SER A 163 7.71 5.14 -7.41
CA SER A 163 9.12 5.52 -7.51
C SER A 163 10.05 4.37 -7.95
N LYS A 164 11.13 4.71 -8.66
CA LYS A 164 12.21 3.80 -9.07
C LYS A 164 13.51 4.16 -8.33
N TYR A 165 13.80 3.48 -7.22
CA TYR A 165 15.01 3.75 -6.42
C TYR A 165 16.19 2.86 -6.82
N PRO A 166 17.44 3.35 -6.76
CA PRO A 166 18.62 2.55 -7.06
C PRO A 166 18.90 1.57 -5.91
N ARG A 167 19.21 0.31 -6.24
CA ARG A 167 19.74 -0.62 -5.25
C ARG A 167 21.12 -0.15 -4.80
N VAL A 168 21.45 -0.36 -3.52
CA VAL A 168 22.76 -0.05 -2.95
C VAL A 168 23.57 -1.33 -2.82
N VAL A 169 24.83 -1.32 -3.23
CA VAL A 169 25.78 -2.41 -3.04
C VAL A 169 26.19 -2.44 -1.57
N ALA A 170 25.87 -3.51 -0.84
CA ALA A 170 26.04 -3.58 0.62
C ALA A 170 27.49 -3.36 1.10
N ASP A 171 28.47 -3.97 0.41
CA ASP A 171 29.88 -3.93 0.82
C ASP A 171 30.55 -2.55 0.64
N GLU A 172 30.06 -1.77 -0.33
CA GLU A 172 30.65 -0.50 -0.79
C GLU A 172 29.79 0.73 -0.48
N PHE A 173 28.51 0.51 -0.14
CA PHE A 173 27.50 1.55 0.09
C PHE A 173 27.31 2.56 -1.04
N VAL A 174 27.47 2.11 -2.29
CA VAL A 174 27.25 2.91 -3.51
C VAL A 174 26.00 2.46 -4.28
N PRO A 175 25.32 3.35 -5.02
CA PRO A 175 24.23 2.96 -5.91
C PRO A 175 24.76 2.02 -7.01
N TRP A 176 24.11 0.87 -7.20
CA TRP A 176 24.53 -0.13 -8.20
C TRP A 176 24.48 0.40 -9.64
N PRO A 177 23.53 1.29 -10.03
CA PRO A 177 23.57 1.97 -11.32
C PRO A 177 24.83 2.83 -11.52
N SER A 178 25.37 3.46 -10.47
CA SER A 178 26.65 4.21 -10.52
C SER A 178 27.86 3.30 -10.81
N LYS A 179 27.73 1.98 -10.62
CA LYS A 179 28.71 0.96 -11.02
C LYS A 179 28.47 0.39 -12.43
N GLY A 180 27.57 0.99 -13.22
CA GLY A 180 27.24 0.57 -14.58
C GLY A 180 26.13 -0.48 -14.69
N LYS A 181 25.52 -0.93 -13.59
CA LYS A 181 24.33 -1.80 -13.62
C LYS A 181 23.07 -0.92 -13.71
N THR A 182 22.87 -0.29 -14.86
CA THR A 182 21.74 0.63 -15.11
C THR A 182 20.47 -0.07 -15.57
N ASP A 183 20.54 -1.35 -15.94
CA ASP A 183 19.39 -2.18 -16.27
C ASP A 183 18.45 -2.40 -15.06
N LYS A 184 17.29 -3.03 -15.31
CA LYS A 184 16.21 -3.21 -14.31
C LYS A 184 16.67 -3.76 -12.95
N ASP A 185 17.73 -4.59 -12.92
CA ASP A 185 18.22 -5.20 -11.70
C ASP A 185 18.98 -4.21 -10.81
N GLY A 186 19.48 -3.10 -11.37
CA GLY A 186 20.08 -2.00 -10.63
C GLY A 186 19.10 -1.21 -9.77
N TRP A 187 17.79 -1.45 -9.91
CA TRP A 187 16.73 -0.65 -9.33
C TRP A 187 15.68 -1.49 -8.58
N TYR A 188 14.84 -0.84 -7.79
CA TYR A 188 13.70 -1.46 -7.11
C TYR A 188 12.58 -0.44 -6.86
N PRO A 189 11.30 -0.86 -6.86
CA PRO A 189 10.22 -0.06 -6.30
C PRO A 189 10.32 -0.07 -4.76
N PRO A 190 10.26 1.08 -4.07
CA PRO A 190 10.52 1.18 -2.63
C PRO A 190 9.38 0.70 -1.70
N GLY A 191 8.65 -0.33 -2.12
CA GLY A 191 7.56 -0.94 -1.38
C GLY A 191 6.27 -0.13 -1.39
N HIS A 192 5.18 -0.73 -0.89
CA HIS A 192 3.85 -0.12 -0.95
C HIS A 192 3.70 1.16 -0.10
N GLY A 193 4.61 1.44 0.84
CA GLY A 193 4.65 2.72 1.57
C GLY A 193 4.91 3.93 0.68
N ASP A 194 5.42 3.73 -0.54
CA ASP A 194 5.57 4.77 -1.56
C ASP A 194 4.23 5.21 -2.21
N VAL A 195 3.11 4.56 -1.86
CA VAL A 195 1.77 4.92 -2.37
C VAL A 195 1.42 6.39 -2.12
N PHE A 196 1.74 6.93 -0.94
CA PHE A 196 1.43 8.32 -0.60
C PHE A 196 2.23 9.33 -1.44
N PRO A 197 3.59 9.31 -1.46
CA PRO A 197 4.34 10.24 -2.29
C PRO A 197 4.09 10.02 -3.78
N SER A 198 3.94 8.79 -4.27
CA SER A 198 3.72 8.56 -5.70
C SER A 198 2.31 8.90 -6.18
N LEU A 199 1.27 8.70 -5.37
CA LEU A 199 -0.08 9.18 -5.70
C LEU A 199 -0.13 10.72 -5.76
N MET A 200 0.57 11.40 -4.85
CA MET A 200 0.74 12.86 -4.86
C MET A 200 1.54 13.31 -6.10
N ASN A 201 2.73 12.75 -6.32
CA ASN A 201 3.64 13.10 -7.43
C ASN A 201 3.02 12.84 -8.81
N SER A 202 2.09 11.88 -8.93
CA SER A 202 1.37 11.60 -10.18
C SER A 202 0.32 12.66 -10.55
N GLY A 203 0.03 13.63 -9.67
CA GLY A 203 -1.05 14.60 -9.80
C GLY A 203 -2.46 13.99 -9.70
N LYS A 204 -2.58 12.68 -9.49
CA LYS A 204 -3.87 12.00 -9.35
C LYS A 204 -4.59 12.35 -8.06
N LEU A 205 -3.84 12.60 -6.97
CA LEU A 205 -4.41 13.05 -5.70
C LEU A 205 -5.24 14.33 -5.89
N ASP A 206 -4.63 15.39 -6.44
CA ASP A 206 -5.31 16.67 -6.71
C ASP A 206 -6.44 16.52 -7.74
N ALA A 207 -6.23 15.68 -8.77
CA ALA A 207 -7.27 15.39 -9.76
C ALA A 207 -8.51 14.75 -9.13
N PHE A 208 -8.37 13.84 -8.15
CA PHE A 208 -9.49 13.23 -7.44
C PHE A 208 -10.12 14.19 -6.42
N LEU A 209 -9.32 14.95 -5.67
CA LEU A 209 -9.85 15.98 -4.76
C LEU A 209 -10.71 17.01 -5.53
N SER A 210 -10.28 17.45 -6.72
CA SER A 210 -11.06 18.36 -7.58
C SER A 210 -12.38 17.77 -8.09
N GLN A 211 -12.54 16.45 -8.07
CA GLN A 211 -13.78 15.74 -8.39
C GLN A 211 -14.70 15.54 -7.16
N GLY A 212 -14.30 16.01 -5.98
CA GLY A 212 -15.04 15.81 -4.73
C GLY A 212 -14.81 14.45 -4.08
N LYS A 213 -13.71 13.76 -4.41
CA LYS A 213 -13.30 12.55 -3.69
C LYS A 213 -12.75 12.92 -2.31
N GLU A 214 -13.08 12.13 -1.30
CA GLU A 214 -12.66 12.33 0.11
C GLU A 214 -11.81 11.17 0.63
N TYR A 215 -12.01 9.95 0.14
CA TYR A 215 -11.33 8.74 0.62
C TYR A 215 -10.75 7.90 -0.52
N VAL A 216 -9.63 7.24 -0.26
CA VAL A 216 -9.07 6.19 -1.11
C VAL A 216 -9.05 4.87 -0.34
N PHE A 217 -9.63 3.82 -0.93
CA PHE A 217 -9.54 2.45 -0.43
C PHE A 217 -8.35 1.76 -1.10
N VAL A 218 -7.31 1.44 -0.32
CA VAL A 218 -6.09 0.79 -0.80
C VAL A 218 -6.11 -0.68 -0.43
N ALA A 219 -5.83 -1.56 -1.40
CA ALA A 219 -5.60 -2.98 -1.12
C ALA A 219 -4.63 -3.62 -2.12
N ASN A 220 -4.12 -4.82 -1.82
CA ASN A 220 -3.33 -5.56 -2.80
C ASN A 220 -4.16 -5.95 -4.03
N SER A 221 -3.54 -5.95 -5.21
CA SER A 221 -4.18 -6.37 -6.46
C SER A 221 -4.44 -7.88 -6.58
N ASP A 222 -3.98 -8.68 -5.61
CA ASP A 222 -4.18 -10.13 -5.51
C ASP A 222 -5.15 -10.54 -4.39
N ASN A 223 -5.69 -9.58 -3.61
CA ASN A 223 -6.68 -9.84 -2.57
C ASN A 223 -8.11 -9.66 -3.11
N LEU A 224 -8.75 -10.76 -3.51
CA LEU A 224 -10.14 -10.75 -4.00
C LEU A 224 -11.18 -10.50 -2.90
N GLY A 225 -10.82 -10.65 -1.62
CA GLY A 225 -11.68 -10.33 -0.49
C GLY A 225 -11.79 -8.81 -0.23
N ALA A 226 -10.86 -8.02 -0.77
CA ALA A 226 -10.82 -6.57 -0.63
C ALA A 226 -11.81 -5.86 -1.58
N ILE A 227 -13.10 -6.05 -1.32
CA ILE A 227 -14.21 -5.37 -2.00
C ILE A 227 -14.54 -4.04 -1.31
N VAL A 228 -15.24 -3.14 -2.00
CA VAL A 228 -15.69 -1.87 -1.40
C VAL A 228 -16.77 -2.14 -0.34
N ASP A 229 -16.47 -1.81 0.92
CA ASP A 229 -17.44 -1.86 2.01
C ASP A 229 -17.95 -0.46 2.38
N LEU A 230 -19.24 -0.24 2.14
CA LEU A 230 -19.94 1.02 2.40
C LEU A 230 -20.16 1.30 3.90
N LYS A 231 -20.20 0.25 4.74
CA LYS A 231 -20.35 0.35 6.20
C LYS A 231 -19.11 1.00 6.80
N ILE A 232 -17.94 0.57 6.35
CA ILE A 232 -16.64 1.14 6.72
C ILE A 232 -16.56 2.59 6.23
N LEU A 233 -16.76 2.84 4.93
CA LEU A 233 -16.68 4.19 4.36
C LEU A 233 -17.62 5.20 5.07
N LYS A 234 -18.86 4.79 5.36
CA LYS A 234 -19.82 5.59 6.14
C LYS A 234 -19.30 5.90 7.54
N HIS A 235 -18.72 4.93 8.23
CA HIS A 235 -18.14 5.11 9.57
C HIS A 235 -16.98 6.14 9.55
N LEU A 236 -16.08 6.05 8.57
CA LEU A 236 -14.95 6.98 8.44
C LEU A 236 -15.42 8.42 8.21
N ILE A 237 -16.37 8.62 7.28
CA ILE A 237 -16.94 9.95 6.98
C ILE A 237 -17.66 10.54 8.21
N GLN A 238 -18.44 9.74 8.94
CA GLN A 238 -19.20 10.20 10.11
C GLN A 238 -18.30 10.62 11.28
N ASN A 239 -17.22 9.87 11.54
CA ASN A 239 -16.31 10.12 12.66
C ASN A 239 -15.06 10.95 12.27
N LYS A 240 -14.93 11.29 10.98
CA LYS A 240 -13.77 12.01 10.39
C LYS A 240 -12.44 11.30 10.65
N ASN A 241 -12.41 9.99 10.47
CA ASN A 241 -11.17 9.22 10.57
C ASN A 241 -10.30 9.49 9.33
N GLU A 242 -9.09 10.02 9.51
CA GLU A 242 -8.17 10.28 8.38
C GLU A 242 -7.51 9.02 7.81
N TYR A 243 -7.51 7.93 8.57
CA TYR A 243 -6.88 6.66 8.19
C TYR A 243 -7.63 5.48 8.82
N CYS A 244 -7.77 4.39 8.08
CA CYS A 244 -8.26 3.10 8.58
C CYS A 244 -7.26 1.99 8.23
N MET A 245 -7.35 0.88 8.95
CA MET A 245 -6.66 -0.36 8.61
C MET A 245 -7.59 -1.49 9.01
N GLU A 246 -8.09 -2.24 8.03
CA GLU A 246 -8.86 -3.43 8.35
C GLU A 246 -7.92 -4.48 8.94
N VAL A 247 -8.29 -4.95 10.12
CA VAL A 247 -7.60 -6.03 10.82
C VAL A 247 -8.53 -7.23 10.96
N THR A 248 -7.95 -8.43 10.93
CA THR A 248 -8.70 -9.68 11.09
C THR A 248 -8.07 -10.53 12.20
N PRO A 249 -8.81 -11.40 12.90
CA PRO A 249 -8.26 -12.24 13.96
C PRO A 249 -7.11 -13.13 13.48
N LYS A 250 -6.03 -13.22 14.26
CA LYS A 250 -4.89 -14.11 13.95
C LYS A 250 -5.30 -15.58 14.06
N THR A 251 -4.96 -16.36 13.05
CA THR A 251 -4.88 -17.83 13.15
C THR A 251 -3.45 -18.27 13.48
N LEU A 252 -3.22 -19.59 13.60
CA LEU A 252 -1.89 -20.16 13.78
C LEU A 252 -0.93 -19.89 12.59
N ALA A 253 -1.45 -19.55 11.40
CA ALA A 253 -0.63 -19.16 10.26
C ALA A 253 -0.10 -17.72 10.36
N ASP A 254 -0.82 -16.84 11.07
CA ASP A 254 -0.64 -15.39 11.02
C ASP A 254 0.26 -14.84 12.14
N VAL A 255 0.88 -15.74 12.93
CA VAL A 255 1.71 -15.41 14.11
C VAL A 255 2.88 -14.46 13.81
N LYS A 256 3.31 -14.34 12.55
CA LYS A 256 4.37 -13.42 12.11
C LYS A 256 3.86 -12.08 11.56
N GLY A 257 2.56 -11.95 11.28
CA GLY A 257 1.99 -10.75 10.68
C GLY A 257 1.96 -9.57 11.65
N GLY A 258 2.21 -8.37 11.11
CA GLY A 258 2.12 -7.11 11.85
C GLY A 258 0.75 -6.89 12.49
N THR A 259 0.74 -6.27 13.67
CA THR A 259 -0.45 -6.03 14.50
C THR A 259 -0.56 -4.55 14.82
N LEU A 260 -1.78 -4.06 15.01
CA LEU A 260 -1.99 -2.74 15.62
C LEU A 260 -1.73 -2.81 17.13
N ILE A 261 -1.08 -1.77 17.64
CA ILE A 261 -0.88 -1.52 19.07
C ILE A 261 -1.23 -0.08 19.41
N SER A 262 -1.62 0.17 20.67
CA SER A 262 -1.62 1.50 21.24
C SER A 262 -0.25 1.76 21.86
N TYR A 263 0.39 2.86 21.46
CA TYR A 263 1.71 3.28 21.94
C TYR A 263 1.77 4.81 22.02
N GLU A 264 2.19 5.36 23.16
CA GLU A 264 2.36 6.81 23.40
C GLU A 264 1.15 7.67 22.95
N GLY A 265 -0.07 7.16 23.17
CA GLY A 265 -1.32 7.85 22.88
C GLY A 265 -1.78 7.80 21.41
N LYS A 266 -1.09 7.04 20.55
CA LYS A 266 -1.47 6.80 19.15
C LYS A 266 -1.59 5.31 18.85
N VAL A 267 -2.31 4.98 17.78
CA VAL A 267 -2.28 3.64 17.20
C VAL A 267 -1.14 3.56 16.18
N GLN A 268 -0.38 2.46 16.19
CA GLN A 268 0.67 2.22 15.20
C GLN A 268 0.78 0.72 14.86
N LEU A 269 1.31 0.44 13.67
CA LEU A 269 1.62 -0.92 13.21
C LEU A 269 2.95 -1.38 13.82
N LEU A 270 2.93 -2.52 14.50
CA LEU A 270 4.11 -3.22 15.01
C LEU A 270 4.41 -4.44 14.13
N GLU A 271 5.54 -4.41 13.44
CA GLU A 271 6.12 -5.50 12.67
C GLU A 271 7.21 -6.23 13.46
N ILE A 272 7.44 -7.51 13.14
CA ILE A 272 8.43 -8.34 13.83
C ILE A 272 9.87 -7.76 13.80
N ALA A 273 10.19 -6.96 12.77
CA ALA A 273 11.50 -6.30 12.63
C ALA A 273 11.75 -5.16 13.64
N GLN A 274 10.72 -4.69 14.34
CA GLN A 274 10.82 -3.68 15.41
C GLN A 274 10.75 -4.30 16.81
N VAL A 275 10.57 -5.62 16.91
CA VAL A 275 10.43 -6.34 18.18
C VAL A 275 11.82 -6.77 18.67
N PRO A 276 12.23 -6.42 19.90
CA PRO A 276 13.46 -6.94 20.51
C PRO A 276 13.46 -8.47 20.54
N ASP A 277 14.60 -9.11 20.29
CA ASP A 277 14.71 -10.59 20.18
C ASP A 277 14.13 -11.34 21.38
N GLU A 278 14.27 -10.78 22.59
CA GLU A 278 13.73 -11.31 23.84
C GLU A 278 12.19 -11.38 23.88
N HIS A 279 11.49 -10.50 23.17
CA HIS A 279 10.03 -10.41 23.13
C HIS A 279 9.39 -11.06 21.88
N VAL A 280 10.19 -11.60 20.97
CA VAL A 280 9.71 -12.23 19.71
C VAL A 280 8.71 -13.37 19.95
N ASN A 281 8.83 -14.11 21.06
CA ASN A 281 7.89 -15.18 21.40
C ASN A 281 6.55 -14.63 21.93
N GLU A 282 6.57 -13.51 22.65
CA GLU A 282 5.35 -12.82 23.07
C GLU A 282 4.61 -12.19 21.88
N PHE A 283 5.35 -11.62 20.92
CA PHE A 283 4.79 -11.07 19.68
C PHE A 283 4.02 -12.12 18.85
N LYS A 284 4.55 -13.35 18.83
CA LYS A 284 3.92 -14.50 18.16
C LYS A 284 2.73 -15.10 18.92
N SER A 285 2.48 -14.67 20.17
CA SER A 285 1.35 -15.17 20.95
C SER A 285 0.04 -14.56 20.47
N ILE A 286 -0.83 -15.40 19.88
CA ILE A 286 -2.19 -15.03 19.48
C ILE A 286 -3.09 -14.67 20.67
N GLU A 287 -2.71 -15.01 21.91
CA GLU A 287 -3.43 -14.59 23.10
C GLU A 287 -3.17 -13.12 23.44
N LYS A 288 -1.94 -12.64 23.20
CA LYS A 288 -1.50 -11.27 23.46
C LYS A 288 -1.83 -10.35 22.27
N PHE A 289 -1.47 -10.76 21.05
CA PHE A 289 -1.71 -10.01 19.83
C PHE A 289 -2.72 -10.77 18.95
N LYS A 290 -4.00 -10.43 19.14
CA LYS A 290 -5.15 -11.19 18.61
C LYS A 290 -5.50 -10.89 17.15
N ILE A 291 -4.91 -9.87 16.56
CA ILE A 291 -5.27 -9.30 15.25
C ILE A 291 -4.04 -9.16 14.35
N PHE A 292 -4.23 -9.15 13.03
CA PHE A 292 -3.19 -8.75 12.08
C PHE A 292 -3.71 -7.83 10.97
N ASN A 293 -2.80 -7.03 10.41
CA ASN A 293 -3.06 -6.15 9.28
C ASN A 293 -3.39 -6.95 8.00
N THR A 294 -4.55 -6.69 7.40
CA THR A 294 -4.95 -7.31 6.12
C THR A 294 -4.33 -6.62 4.88
N ASN A 295 -3.75 -5.43 5.08
CA ASN A 295 -3.34 -4.48 4.06
C ASN A 295 -4.49 -3.94 3.18
N ASN A 296 -5.72 -3.98 3.69
CA ASN A 296 -6.85 -3.17 3.25
C ASN A 296 -6.90 -1.90 4.13
N LEU A 297 -6.84 -0.71 3.51
CA LEU A 297 -6.61 0.58 4.16
C LEU A 297 -7.59 1.64 3.64
#